data_AF-A0A8T5N9A0-F1
#
_entry.id   AF-A0A8T5N9A0-F1
#
_cell.length_a   1.000
_cell.length_b   1.000
_cell.length_c   1.000
_cell.angle_alpha   90.00
_cell.angle_beta   90.00
_cell.angle_gamma   90.00
#
_symmetry.space_group_name_H-M   'P 1'
#
loop_
_entity.id
_entity.type
_entity.pdbx_description
1 polymer ?
#
loop_
_entity_poly.entity_id
_entity_poly.type
_entity_poly.pdbx_seq_one_letter_code
_entity_poly.pdbx_strand_id
1 'polypeptide(L)'
;MKIFTIGFTKKNAREFFQLLKINNVEQLVDIRLNNTSQLAGFTKRDDLEFFLKDLCGITYHHFNFLAPTKEIRDIYIKEKNWEHYIKAYNELLENRNVLDKLDKSFFEKRTCFLCTEPSAKNCHRGLLAEYLKKHWNDIEIVHL
;
A
#
# COMPACT_ATOMS: atom_id res chain seq x y z
N MET A 1 -10.41 12.65 6.26
CA MET A 1 -8.95 12.41 6.14
C MET A 1 -8.60 11.94 4.74
N LYS A 2 -7.33 12.04 4.31
CA LYS A 2 -6.87 11.58 2.99
C LYS A 2 -5.97 10.35 3.12
N ILE A 3 -6.27 9.29 2.38
CA ILE A 3 -5.41 8.12 2.22
C ILE A 3 -4.84 8.11 0.81
N PHE A 4 -3.51 8.06 0.72
CA PHE A 4 -2.81 7.98 -0.55
C PHE A 4 -2.47 6.53 -0.88
N THR A 5 -2.32 6.22 -2.16
CA THR A 5 -1.80 4.92 -2.59
C THR A 5 -0.81 5.10 -3.72
N ILE A 6 0.27 4.34 -3.74
CA ILE A 6 1.26 4.37 -4.80
C ILE A 6 1.71 2.95 -5.18
N GLY A 7 2.05 2.79 -6.46
CA GLY A 7 2.70 1.60 -6.99
C GLY A 7 4.03 1.98 -7.60
N PHE A 8 5.06 1.14 -7.41
CA PHE A 8 6.41 1.45 -7.90
C PHE A 8 6.68 0.96 -9.32
N THR A 9 5.99 -0.08 -9.81
CA THR A 9 6.22 -0.59 -11.17
C THR A 9 5.84 0.47 -12.21
N LYS A 10 6.62 0.57 -13.30
CA LYS A 10 6.50 1.61 -14.34
C LYS A 10 6.74 3.05 -13.86
N LYS A 11 7.35 3.25 -12.69
CA LYS A 11 7.84 4.55 -12.22
C LYS A 11 9.34 4.45 -11.97
N ASN A 12 10.10 5.43 -12.41
CA ASN A 12 11.49 5.56 -11.98
C ASN A 12 11.55 6.20 -10.58
N ALA A 13 12.73 6.17 -9.94
CA ALA A 13 12.90 6.73 -8.60
C ALA A 13 12.52 8.22 -8.53
N ARG A 14 12.92 9.02 -9.53
CA ARG A 14 12.61 10.46 -9.57
C ARG A 14 11.11 10.71 -9.55
N GLU A 15 10.38 10.06 -10.44
CA GLU A 15 8.92 10.16 -10.52
C GLU A 15 8.26 9.70 -9.20
N PHE A 16 8.69 8.56 -8.67
CA PHE A 16 8.17 8.00 -7.43
C PHE A 16 8.30 8.98 -6.26
N PHE A 17 9.51 9.48 -5.99
CA PHE A 17 9.74 10.40 -4.88
C PHE A 17 9.11 11.79 -5.12
N GLN A 18 9.06 12.28 -6.36
CA GLN A 18 8.39 13.54 -6.69
C GLN A 18 6.89 13.48 -6.42
N LEU A 19 6.22 12.37 -6.77
CA LEU A 19 4.80 12.17 -6.48
C LEU A 19 4.50 12.21 -4.98
N LEU A 20 5.35 11.58 -4.17
CA LEU A 20 5.21 11.62 -2.71
C LEU A 20 5.38 13.04 -2.16
N LYS A 21 6.38 13.79 -2.64
CA LYS A 21 6.65 15.18 -2.22
C LYS A 21 5.53 16.13 -2.58
N ILE A 22 5.08 16.15 -3.84
CA ILE A 22 4.04 17.10 -4.31
C ILE A 22 2.72 16.86 -3.58
N ASN A 23 2.46 15.62 -3.16
CA ASN A 23 1.28 15.26 -2.37
C ASN A 23 1.49 15.40 -0.85
N ASN A 24 2.62 15.95 -0.41
CA ASN A 24 2.98 16.12 1.01
C ASN A 24 2.72 14.84 1.81
N VAL A 25 3.13 13.68 1.28
CA VAL A 25 3.07 12.43 2.06
C VAL A 25 4.03 12.55 3.24
N GLU A 26 3.58 12.15 4.43
CA GLU A 26 4.38 12.23 5.67
C GLU A 26 4.88 10.85 6.11
N GLN A 27 4.13 9.80 5.76
CA GLN A 27 4.53 8.42 6.04
C GLN A 27 4.08 7.47 4.93
N LEU A 28 4.92 6.48 4.65
CA LEU A 28 4.67 5.44 3.67
C LEU A 28 4.57 4.09 4.37
N VAL A 29 3.45 3.41 4.15
CA VAL A 29 3.17 2.08 4.66
C VAL A 29 3.35 1.08 3.52
N ASP A 30 4.41 0.31 3.57
CA ASP A 30 4.65 -0.82 2.70
C ASP A 30 3.73 -1.97 3.09
N ILE A 31 2.89 -2.39 2.16
CA ILE A 31 1.96 -3.51 2.33
C ILE A 31 2.33 -4.69 1.42
N ARG A 32 3.55 -4.71 0.89
CA ARG A 32 4.07 -5.84 0.13
C ARG A 32 4.37 -7.01 1.06
N LEU A 33 3.94 -8.20 0.65
CA LEU A 33 4.29 -9.45 1.34
C LEU A 33 5.81 -9.67 1.34
N ASN A 34 6.47 -9.39 0.20
CA ASN A 34 7.92 -9.46 0.02
C ASN A 34 8.44 -8.11 -0.48
N ASN A 35 9.33 -7.46 0.28
CA ASN A 35 9.83 -6.10 0.01
C ASN A 35 11.37 -6.02 -0.14
N THR A 36 12.06 -7.15 -0.21
CA THR A 36 13.53 -7.24 -0.38
C THR A 36 13.97 -7.54 -1.81
N SER A 37 13.03 -7.68 -2.75
CA SER A 37 13.29 -8.04 -4.15
C SER A 37 14.02 -6.94 -4.93
N GLN A 38 14.84 -7.36 -5.90
CA GLN A 38 15.67 -6.50 -6.77
C GLN A 38 14.91 -5.88 -7.95
N LEU A 39 13.60 -6.12 -8.09
CA LEU A 39 12.80 -5.68 -9.26
C LEU A 39 12.91 -4.17 -9.55
N ALA A 40 13.09 -3.35 -8.50
CA ALA A 40 13.57 -1.98 -8.59
C ALA A 40 14.44 -1.68 -7.36
N GLY A 41 15.75 -1.48 -7.54
CA GLY A 41 16.71 -1.36 -6.43
C GLY A 41 16.30 -0.34 -5.36
N PHE A 42 15.80 0.83 -5.76
CA PHE A 42 15.35 1.90 -4.85
C PHE A 42 14.14 1.52 -3.97
N THR A 43 13.50 0.38 -4.24
CA THR A 43 12.33 -0.12 -3.53
C THR A 43 12.63 -1.27 -2.59
N LYS A 44 13.90 -1.67 -2.44
CA LYS A 44 14.28 -2.58 -1.37
C LYS A 44 14.01 -1.89 -0.05
N ARG A 45 13.50 -2.63 0.93
CA ARG A 45 13.13 -2.10 2.25
C ARG A 45 14.16 -1.08 2.80
N ASP A 46 15.41 -1.48 2.93
CA ASP A 46 16.44 -0.65 3.59
C ASP A 46 16.81 0.59 2.75
N ASP A 47 16.95 0.43 1.43
CA ASP A 47 17.20 1.55 0.50
C ASP A 47 16.02 2.53 0.46
N LEU A 48 14.80 1.99 0.42
CA LEU A 48 13.56 2.75 0.36
C LEU A 48 13.36 3.57 1.63
N GLU A 49 13.56 2.97 2.80
CA GLU A 49 13.50 3.67 4.10
C GLU A 49 14.51 4.83 4.13
N PHE A 50 15.76 4.57 3.75
CA PHE A 50 16.79 5.59 3.66
C PHE A 50 16.40 6.74 2.72
N PHE A 51 15.99 6.43 1.49
CA PHE A 51 15.62 7.46 0.50
C PHE A 51 14.37 8.25 0.90
N LEU A 52 13.37 7.61 1.50
CA LEU A 52 12.17 8.29 2.00
C LEU A 52 12.52 9.33 3.05
N LYS A 53 13.37 8.95 4.01
CA LYS A 53 13.84 9.85 5.06
C LYS A 53 14.68 10.99 4.48
N ASP A 54 15.73 10.68 3.72
CA ASP A 54 16.72 11.66 3.31
C ASP A 54 16.24 12.57 2.17
N LEU A 55 15.46 12.04 1.23
CA LEU A 55 14.97 12.83 0.12
C LEU A 55 13.68 13.57 0.48
N CYS A 56 12.79 12.96 1.28
CA CYS A 56 11.42 13.44 1.44
C CYS A 56 11.02 13.75 2.89
N GLY A 57 11.82 13.38 3.89
CA GLY A 57 11.41 13.48 5.30
C GLY A 57 10.26 12.54 5.66
N ILE A 58 10.06 11.46 4.90
CA ILE A 58 8.93 10.53 5.05
C ILE A 58 9.30 9.38 5.97
N THR A 59 8.42 9.08 6.93
CA THR A 59 8.59 7.90 7.81
C THR A 59 8.17 6.62 7.09
N TYR A 60 8.95 5.55 7.23
CA TYR A 60 8.65 4.25 6.62
C TYR A 60 8.07 3.27 7.63
N HIS A 61 7.04 2.53 7.23
CA HIS A 61 6.45 1.45 8.01
C HIS A 61 6.24 0.23 7.12
N HIS A 62 6.38 -0.98 7.68
CA HIS A 62 6.04 -2.22 6.99
C HIS A 62 4.92 -2.94 7.72
N PHE A 63 3.71 -2.90 7.16
CA PHE A 63 2.52 -3.55 7.73
C PHE A 63 2.18 -4.80 6.94
N ASN A 64 2.96 -5.86 7.16
CA ASN A 64 2.78 -7.14 6.47
C ASN A 64 1.40 -7.80 6.70
N PHE A 65 0.72 -7.46 7.79
CA PHE A 65 -0.62 -7.94 8.10
C PHE A 65 -1.70 -7.34 7.18
N LEU A 66 -1.34 -6.33 6.39
CA LEU A 66 -2.17 -5.79 5.31
C LEU A 66 -1.83 -6.42 3.95
N ALA A 67 -0.81 -7.27 3.85
CA ALA A 67 -0.46 -7.91 2.59
C ALA A 67 -1.40 -9.10 2.29
N PRO A 68 -1.81 -9.33 1.03
CA PRO A 68 -2.44 -10.59 0.65
C PRO A 68 -1.48 -11.76 0.93
N THR A 69 -2.03 -12.92 1.29
CA THR A 69 -1.19 -14.11 1.51
C THR A 69 -0.65 -14.63 0.17
N LYS A 70 0.36 -15.51 0.24
CA LYS A 70 0.92 -16.14 -0.94
C LYS A 70 -0.14 -16.97 -1.67
N GLU A 71 -0.98 -17.68 -0.93
CA GLU A 71 -2.04 -18.53 -1.44
C GLU A 71 -3.07 -17.72 -2.24
N ILE A 72 -3.56 -16.61 -1.67
CA ILE A 72 -4.51 -15.70 -2.36
C ILE A 72 -3.90 -15.17 -3.66
N ARG A 73 -2.62 -14.77 -3.62
CA ARG A 73 -1.89 -14.29 -4.80
C ARG A 73 -1.76 -15.37 -5.86
N ASP A 74 -1.36 -16.58 -5.48
CA ASP A 74 -1.10 -17.68 -6.42
C ASP A 74 -2.40 -18.16 -7.09
N ILE A 75 -3.51 -18.21 -6.34
CA ILE A 75 -4.86 -18.49 -6.88
C ILE A 75 -5.23 -17.43 -7.92
N TYR A 76 -5.09 -16.14 -7.61
CA TYR A 76 -5.42 -15.08 -8.57
C TYR A 76 -4.53 -15.12 -9.82
N ILE A 77 -3.25 -15.45 -9.66
CA ILE A 77 -2.35 -15.61 -10.82
C ILE A 77 -2.84 -16.73 -11.73
N LYS A 78 -3.32 -17.85 -11.16
CA LYS A 78 -3.81 -19.02 -11.90
C LYS A 78 -5.17 -18.79 -12.56
N GLU A 79 -6.12 -18.23 -11.81
CA GLU A 79 -7.52 -18.13 -12.24
C GLU A 79 -7.85 -16.81 -12.94
N LYS A 80 -7.06 -15.76 -12.72
CA LYS A 80 -7.32 -14.37 -13.18
C LYS A 80 -8.70 -13.83 -12.80
N ASN A 81 -9.33 -14.41 -11.78
CA ASN A 81 -10.65 -14.01 -11.30
C ASN A 81 -10.52 -12.95 -10.20
N TRP A 82 -10.84 -11.69 -10.56
CA TRP A 82 -10.73 -10.57 -9.65
C TRP A 82 -11.79 -10.58 -8.54
N GLU A 83 -13.01 -11.02 -8.82
CA GLU A 83 -14.09 -11.10 -7.82
C GLU A 83 -13.74 -12.11 -6.72
N HIS A 84 -13.15 -13.25 -7.11
CA HIS A 84 -12.64 -14.22 -6.15
C HIS A 84 -11.54 -13.61 -5.27
N TYR A 85 -10.62 -12.84 -5.85
CA TYR A 85 -9.58 -12.16 -5.11
C TYR A 85 -10.13 -11.14 -4.11
N ILE A 86 -11.12 -10.32 -4.52
CA ILE A 86 -11.79 -9.35 -3.64
C ILE A 86 -12.37 -10.06 -2.41
N LYS A 87 -13.12 -11.15 -2.63
CA LYS A 87 -13.74 -11.90 -1.55
C LYS A 87 -12.69 -12.44 -0.57
N ALA A 88 -11.69 -13.15 -1.09
CA ALA A 88 -10.64 -13.76 -0.28
C ALA A 88 -9.81 -12.71 0.49
N TYR A 89 -9.50 -11.57 -0.13
CA TYR A 89 -8.75 -10.50 0.52
C TYR A 89 -9.57 -9.77 1.59
N ASN A 90 -10.86 -9.50 1.36
CA ASN A 90 -11.73 -8.92 2.38
C ASN A 90 -11.87 -9.87 3.59
N GLU A 91 -12.11 -11.16 3.35
CA GLU A 91 -12.15 -12.17 4.42
C GLU A 91 -10.82 -12.22 5.21
N LEU A 92 -9.68 -12.04 4.54
CA LEU A 92 -8.38 -11.95 5.19
C LEU A 92 -8.27 -10.71 6.11
N LEU A 93 -8.76 -9.55 5.67
CA LEU A 93 -8.73 -8.32 6.47
C LEU A 93 -9.60 -8.45 7.73
N GLU A 94 -10.79 -9.02 7.59
CA GLU A 94 -11.70 -9.34 8.70
C GLU A 94 -11.04 -10.33 9.68
N ASN A 95 -10.56 -11.47 9.19
CA ASN A 95 -9.93 -12.50 10.02
C ASN A 95 -8.67 -11.99 10.76
N ARG A 96 -8.00 -10.98 10.21
CA ARG A 96 -6.84 -10.35 10.86
C ARG A 96 -7.23 -9.24 11.82
N ASN A 97 -8.51 -8.91 11.98
CA ASN A 97 -9.03 -7.80 12.76
C ASN A 97 -8.29 -6.49 12.43
N VAL A 98 -8.17 -6.18 11.14
CA VAL A 98 -7.37 -5.04 10.66
C VAL A 98 -7.86 -3.72 11.25
N LEU A 99 -9.17 -3.56 11.41
CA LEU A 99 -9.77 -2.34 11.98
C LEU A 99 -9.39 -2.12 13.45
N ASP A 100 -9.13 -3.20 14.21
CA ASP A 100 -8.71 -3.10 15.61
C ASP A 100 -7.20 -2.85 15.74
N LYS A 101 -6.42 -3.32 14.75
CA LYS A 101 -4.97 -3.14 14.71
C LYS A 101 -4.53 -1.78 14.20
N LEU A 102 -5.37 -1.13 13.40
CA LEU A 102 -5.09 0.19 12.85
C LEU A 102 -5.72 1.27 13.71
N ASP A 103 -4.87 2.02 14.43
CA ASP A 103 -5.31 3.23 15.11
C ASP A 103 -5.62 4.33 14.07
N LYS A 104 -6.82 4.90 14.12
CA LYS A 104 -7.22 6.03 13.26
C LYS A 104 -6.32 7.25 13.44
N SER A 105 -5.78 7.48 14.64
CA SER A 105 -4.87 8.61 14.92
C SER A 105 -3.59 8.54 14.09
N PHE A 106 -3.14 7.32 13.73
CA PHE A 106 -2.01 7.12 12.83
C PHE A 106 -2.25 7.81 11.47
N PHE A 107 -3.50 7.87 11.01
CA PHE A 107 -3.88 8.44 9.72
C PHE A 107 -4.20 9.94 9.77
N GLU A 108 -3.97 10.61 10.90
CA GLU A 108 -3.91 12.08 10.96
C GLU A 108 -2.75 12.61 10.12
N LYS A 109 -1.65 11.84 10.05
CA LYS A 109 -0.56 12.06 9.09
C LYS A 109 -0.97 11.59 7.70
N ARG A 110 -0.51 12.30 6.67
CA ARG A 110 -0.76 11.97 5.24
C ARG A 110 -0.07 10.65 4.88
N THR A 111 -0.84 9.57 4.95
CA THR A 111 -0.37 8.20 4.85
C THR A 111 -0.51 7.67 3.42
N CYS A 112 0.54 7.06 2.89
CA CYS A 112 0.55 6.44 1.57
C CYS A 112 0.78 4.92 1.64
N PHE A 113 -0.14 4.13 1.08
CA PHE A 113 0.05 2.68 0.93
C PHE A 113 0.84 2.32 -0.33
N LEU A 114 1.90 1.54 -0.19
CA LEU A 114 2.75 1.07 -1.29
C LEU A 114 2.46 -0.39 -1.67
N CYS A 115 2.11 -0.65 -2.93
CA CYS A 115 2.14 -1.99 -3.55
C CYS A 115 3.09 -2.05 -4.76
N THR A 116 3.16 -3.23 -5.41
CA THR A 116 4.03 -3.45 -6.57
C THR A 116 3.42 -2.95 -7.87
N GLU A 117 2.13 -3.21 -8.07
CA GLU A 117 1.38 -3.00 -9.29
C GLU A 117 1.42 -1.54 -9.74
N PRO A 118 1.44 -1.21 -11.04
CA PRO A 118 1.49 0.18 -11.50
C PRO A 118 0.21 0.95 -11.15
N SER A 119 -0.95 0.34 -11.38
CA SER A 119 -2.28 0.93 -11.13
C SER A 119 -2.89 0.45 -9.82
N ALA A 120 -3.72 1.30 -9.21
CA ALA A 120 -4.57 0.88 -8.09
C ALA A 120 -5.78 0.05 -8.57
N LYS A 121 -6.11 0.11 -9.87
CA LYS A 121 -7.13 -0.75 -10.48
C LYS A 121 -6.65 -2.19 -10.40
N ASN A 122 -7.45 -3.02 -9.76
CA ASN A 122 -7.14 -4.43 -9.51
C ASN A 122 -5.81 -4.64 -8.73
N CYS A 123 -5.46 -3.76 -7.77
CA CYS A 123 -4.42 -4.00 -6.75
C CYS A 123 -5.04 -4.08 -5.35
N HIS A 124 -4.46 -4.90 -4.47
CA HIS A 124 -4.78 -4.94 -3.04
C HIS A 124 -4.66 -3.59 -2.32
N ARG A 125 -3.75 -2.67 -2.73
CA ARG A 125 -3.68 -1.32 -2.14
C ARG A 125 -4.96 -0.52 -2.37
N GLY A 126 -5.57 -0.67 -3.54
CA GLY A 126 -6.84 -0.02 -3.88
C GLY A 126 -7.97 -0.63 -3.05
N LEU A 127 -8.04 -1.97 -3.01
CA LEU A 127 -9.02 -2.68 -2.20
C LEU A 127 -8.92 -2.34 -0.71
N LEU A 128 -7.72 -2.25 -0.17
CA LEU A 128 -7.49 -1.86 1.23
C LEU A 128 -7.99 -0.43 1.49
N ALA A 129 -7.67 0.52 0.60
CA ALA A 129 -8.11 1.90 0.76
C ALA A 129 -9.64 2.00 0.73
N GLU A 130 -10.30 1.29 -0.18
CA GLU A 130 -11.77 1.22 -0.25
C GLU A 130 -12.38 0.51 0.97
N TYR A 131 -11.74 -0.55 1.46
CA TYR A 131 -12.13 -1.23 2.70
C TYR A 131 -12.09 -0.25 3.87
N LEU A 132 -10.98 0.48 4.08
CA LEU A 132 -10.92 1.47 5.15
C LEU A 132 -11.97 2.58 4.98
N LYS A 133 -12.18 3.08 3.77
CA LYS A 133 -13.22 4.09 3.47
C LYS A 133 -14.64 3.61 3.77
N LYS A 134 -14.92 2.32 3.61
CA LYS A 134 -16.23 1.75 3.95
C LYS A 134 -16.46 1.71 5.47
N HIS A 135 -15.41 1.47 6.24
CA HIS A 135 -15.50 1.27 7.70
C HIS A 135 -15.20 2.55 8.52
N TRP A 136 -14.50 3.51 7.93
CA TRP A 136 -14.17 4.79 8.54
C TRP A 136 -14.88 5.91 7.76
N ASN A 137 -15.65 6.73 8.47
CA ASN A 137 -16.32 7.89 7.86
C ASN A 137 -15.29 8.90 7.32
N ASP A 138 -15.68 9.61 6.26
CA ASP A 138 -14.96 10.78 5.72
C ASP A 138 -13.52 10.53 5.20
N ILE A 139 -13.28 9.39 4.56
CA ILE A 139 -12.04 9.13 3.82
C ILE A 139 -12.15 9.54 2.36
N GLU A 140 -11.22 10.38 1.92
CA GLU A 140 -10.89 10.62 0.51
C GLU A 140 -9.68 9.77 0.11
N ILE A 141 -9.81 9.02 -0.98
CA ILE A 141 -8.73 8.17 -1.51
C ILE A 141 -8.08 8.88 -2.69
N VAL A 142 -6.75 8.93 -2.69
CA VAL A 142 -5.95 9.57 -3.76
C VAL A 142 -4.91 8.57 -4.29
N HIS A 143 -5.00 8.22 -5.57
CA HIS A 143 -4.05 7.31 -6.23
C HIS A 143 -2.94 8.09 -6.96
N LEU A 144 -1.68 7.76 -6.66
CA LEU A 144 -0.46 8.38 -7.19
C LEU A 144 0.22 7.57 -8.32
#